data_AF-A0AB39H710-F1
#
_entry.id   AF-A0AB39H710-F1
#
_cell.length_a   1.000
_cell.length_b   1.000
_cell.length_c   1.000
_cell.angle_alpha   90.00
_cell.angle_beta   90.00
_cell.angle_gamma   90.00
#
_symmetry.space_group_name_H-M   'P 1'
#
loop_
_entity.id
_entity.type
_entity.pdbx_description
1 polymer ?
#
loop_
_entity_poly.entity_id
_entity_poly.type
_entity_poly.pdbx_seq_one_letter_code
_entity_poly.pdbx_strand_id
1 'polypeptide(L)'
;MKFWVSELPQINGPFLIYWKVLNRGDEARRRDCVRGQITLDGGWRTKEESSNFRGDHIVECYLVENETVVAKDRIHVPIVADGSDYD
;
A
#
# COMPACT_ATOMS: atom_id res chain seq x y z
N MET A 1 1.01 -3.74 10.18
CA MET A 1 0.74 -2.30 9.95
C MET A 1 -0.62 -2.16 9.29
N LYS A 2 -1.34 -1.08 9.57
CA LYS A 2 -2.67 -0.81 9.01
C LYS A 2 -2.65 0.53 8.30
N PHE A 3 -3.12 0.53 7.06
CA PHE A 3 -3.24 1.70 6.20
C PHE A 3 -4.73 1.94 5.91
N TRP A 4 -5.12 3.19 5.76
CA TRP A 4 -6.48 3.57 5.43
C TRP A 4 -6.48 4.84 4.60
N VAL A 5 -7.53 5.01 3.79
CA VAL A 5 -7.78 6.27 3.09
C VAL A 5 -8.35 7.28 4.08
N SER A 6 -7.60 8.32 4.39
CA SER A 6 -8.00 9.38 5.31
C SER A 6 -9.02 10.34 4.70
N GLU A 7 -8.86 10.66 3.41
CA GLU A 7 -9.70 11.60 2.69
C GLU A 7 -9.90 11.15 1.24
N LEU A 8 -11.05 11.55 0.67
CA LEU A 8 -11.37 11.34 -0.73
C LEU A 8 -11.61 12.68 -1.40
N PRO A 9 -11.20 12.86 -2.68
CA PRO A 9 -11.63 14.00 -3.46
C PRO A 9 -13.16 13.97 -3.66
N GLN A 10 -13.72 15.08 -4.15
CA GLN A 10 -15.14 15.10 -4.52
C GLN A 10 -15.39 14.16 -5.71
N ILE A 11 -16.16 13.10 -5.46
CA ILE A 11 -16.52 12.10 -6.46
C ILE A 11 -18.04 12.07 -6.61
N ASN A 12 -18.51 12.15 -7.85
CA ASN A 12 -19.94 12.19 -8.17
C ASN A 12 -20.49 10.84 -8.66
N GLY A 13 -19.67 9.77 -8.69
CA GLY A 13 -20.02 8.46 -9.24
C GLY A 13 -19.42 7.27 -8.47
N PRO A 14 -19.68 6.05 -8.93
CA PRO A 14 -19.06 4.86 -8.36
C PRO A 14 -17.55 4.87 -8.64
N PHE A 15 -16.77 4.46 -7.64
CA PHE A 15 -15.33 4.33 -7.75
C PHE A 15 -14.87 3.03 -7.11
N LEU A 16 -13.68 2.60 -7.49
CA LEU A 16 -12.97 1.47 -6.90
C LEU A 16 -11.69 1.97 -6.24
N ILE A 17 -11.28 1.29 -5.18
CA ILE A 17 -9.97 1.51 -4.57
C ILE A 17 -9.10 0.28 -4.83
N TYR A 18 -7.84 0.51 -5.15
CA TYR A 18 -6.85 -0.54 -5.30
C TYR A 18 -5.65 -0.27 -4.41
N TRP A 19 -5.05 -1.35 -3.92
CA TRP A 19 -3.83 -1.31 -3.11
C TRP A 19 -2.70 -2.03 -3.83
N LYS A 20 -1.55 -1.39 -3.87
CA LYS A 20 -0.28 -2.03 -4.22
C LYS A 20 0.61 -2.09 -3.00
N VAL A 21 1.10 -3.29 -2.73
CA VAL A 21 2.10 -3.51 -1.69
C VAL A 21 3.34 -4.06 -2.34
N LEU A 22 4.41 -3.28 -2.26
CA LEU A 22 5.69 -3.58 -2.88
C LEU A 22 6.68 -3.92 -1.78
N ASN A 23 7.16 -5.16 -1.82
CA ASN A 23 8.29 -5.64 -1.05
C ASN A 23 9.43 -5.90 -2.02
N ARG A 24 10.58 -5.24 -1.85
CA ARG A 24 11.74 -5.40 -2.74
C ARG A 24 13.06 -5.42 -1.96
N GLY A 25 14.13 -5.82 -2.65
CA GLY A 25 15.48 -5.89 -2.09
C GLY A 25 15.97 -7.31 -1.87
N ASP A 26 17.23 -7.45 -1.45
CA ASP A 26 17.88 -8.76 -1.27
C ASP A 26 17.17 -9.63 -0.24
N GLU A 27 16.71 -9.03 0.86
CA GLU A 27 16.02 -9.77 1.90
C GLU A 27 14.65 -10.28 1.44
N ALA A 28 13.92 -9.49 0.65
CA ALA A 28 12.66 -9.92 0.05
C ALA A 28 12.87 -11.10 -0.91
N ARG A 29 13.96 -11.08 -1.69
CA ARG A 29 14.33 -12.20 -2.58
C ARG A 29 14.74 -13.43 -1.79
N ARG A 30 15.57 -13.26 -0.76
CA ARG A 30 16.09 -14.36 0.07
C ARG A 30 14.97 -15.11 0.81
N ARG A 31 13.90 -14.40 1.19
CA ARG A 31 12.72 -14.97 1.88
C ARG A 31 11.57 -15.37 0.94
N ASP A 32 11.76 -15.25 -0.37
CA ASP A 32 10.72 -15.48 -1.38
C ASP A 32 9.42 -14.71 -1.12
N CYS A 33 9.54 -13.43 -0.75
CA CYS A 33 8.42 -12.58 -0.38
C CYS A 33 8.41 -11.23 -1.13
N VAL A 34 9.00 -11.22 -2.33
CA VAL A 34 8.87 -10.12 -3.29
C VAL A 34 7.39 -9.93 -3.64
N ARG A 35 6.91 -8.69 -3.57
CA ARG A 35 5.52 -8.32 -3.89
C ARG A 35 5.50 -7.10 -4.81
N GLY A 36 4.36 -6.87 -5.45
CA GLY A 36 4.11 -5.69 -6.28
C GLY A 36 2.74 -5.70 -6.97
N GLN A 37 1.89 -6.67 -6.61
CA GLN A 37 0.57 -6.89 -7.14
C GLN A 37 -0.34 -5.73 -6.74
N ILE A 38 -1.27 -5.39 -7.64
CA ILE A 38 -2.34 -4.44 -7.39
C ILE A 38 -3.59 -5.26 -7.12
N THR A 39 -4.18 -5.08 -5.95
CA THR A 39 -5.38 -5.82 -5.51
C THR A 39 -6.52 -4.86 -5.26
N LEU A 40 -7.74 -5.23 -5.66
CA LEU A 40 -8.94 -4.48 -5.34
C LEU A 40 -9.14 -4.42 -3.83
N ASP A 41 -9.56 -3.25 -3.33
CA ASP A 41 -9.97 -3.06 -1.94
C ASP A 41 -11.20 -3.90 -1.60
N GLY A 42 -11.28 -4.37 -0.36
CA GLY A 42 -12.41 -5.18 0.12
C GLY A 42 -13.70 -4.39 0.40
N GLY A 43 -13.74 -3.10 0.06
CA GLY A 43 -14.84 -2.17 0.38
C GLY A 43 -14.62 -1.39 1.68
N TRP A 44 -13.55 -1.68 2.42
CA TRP A 44 -13.27 -1.10 3.73
C TRP A 44 -12.36 0.12 3.66
N ARG A 45 -11.78 0.41 2.49
CA ARG A 45 -10.77 1.47 2.30
C ARG A 45 -9.60 1.34 3.26
N THR A 46 -9.26 0.09 3.61
CA THR A 46 -8.18 -0.23 4.52
C THR A 46 -7.36 -1.39 3.98
N LYS A 47 -6.07 -1.39 4.31
CA LYS A 47 -5.14 -2.47 3.98
C LYS A 47 -4.31 -2.81 5.20
N GLU A 48 -4.33 -4.08 5.57
CA GLU A 48 -3.48 -4.62 6.62
C GLU A 48 -2.32 -5.37 5.99
N GLU A 49 -1.11 -5.03 6.38
CA GLU A 49 0.11 -5.65 5.87
C GLU A 49 1.01 -6.10 7.00
N SER A 50 1.57 -7.29 6.83
CA SER A 50 2.60 -7.83 7.69
C SER A 50 3.90 -7.97 6.89
N SER A 51 4.96 -7.39 7.45
CA SER A 51 6.33 -7.65 7.06
C SER A 51 7.17 -7.70 8.33
N ASN A 52 8.08 -8.67 8.41
CA ASN A 52 8.95 -8.91 9.56
C ASN A 52 10.44 -8.88 9.17
N PHE A 53 10.75 -8.17 8.10
CA PHE A 53 12.11 -8.09 7.57
C PHE A 53 12.45 -6.66 7.18
N ARG A 54 13.73 -6.35 7.28
CA ARG A 54 14.22 -5.04 6.88
C ARG A 54 14.19 -4.91 5.38
N GLY A 55 13.75 -3.76 4.90
CA GLY A 55 13.65 -3.53 3.48
C GLY A 55 12.93 -2.23 3.18
N ASP A 56 12.98 -1.89 1.89
CA ASP A 56 12.17 -0.83 1.32
C ASP A 56 10.80 -1.41 0.98
N HIS A 57 9.81 -1.03 1.78
CA HIS A 57 8.41 -1.36 1.56
C HIS A 57 7.65 -0.13 1.11
N ILE A 58 6.77 -0.31 0.15
CA ILE A 58 5.88 0.75 -0.33
C ILE A 58 4.45 0.24 -0.27
N VAL A 59 3.56 1.07 0.26
CA VAL A 59 2.12 0.90 0.14
C VAL A 59 1.59 2.06 -0.68
N GLU A 60 0.87 1.74 -1.75
CA GLU A 60 0.32 2.70 -2.68
C GLU A 60 -1.18 2.43 -2.85
N CYS A 61 -1.98 3.48 -2.80
CA CYS A 61 -3.43 3.43 -2.96
C CYS A 61 -3.81 4.15 -4.26
N TYR A 62 -4.77 3.60 -4.98
CA TYR A 62 -5.31 4.19 -6.20
C TYR A 62 -6.83 4.29 -6.10
N LEU A 63 -7.36 5.42 -6.52
CA LEU A 63 -8.79 5.68 -6.67
C LEU A 63 -9.11 5.64 -8.15
N VAL A 64 -10.04 4.77 -8.56
CA VAL A 64 -10.31 4.47 -9.96
C VAL A 64 -11.79 4.73 -10.28
N GLU A 65 -12.04 5.55 -11.29
CA GLU A 65 -13.36 5.81 -11.85
C GLU A 65 -13.35 5.49 -13.34
N ASN A 66 -14.32 4.71 -13.84
CA ASN A 66 -14.42 4.33 -15.25
C ASN A 66 -13.07 3.86 -15.82
N GLU A 67 -12.44 2.90 -15.14
CA GLU A 67 -11.13 2.31 -15.50
C GLU A 67 -9.95 3.31 -15.51
N THR A 68 -10.14 4.53 -15.02
CA THR A 68 -9.14 5.59 -14.97
C THR A 68 -8.72 5.89 -13.54
N VAL A 69 -7.42 5.96 -13.27
CA VAL A 69 -6.90 6.39 -11.97
C VAL A 69 -7.08 7.90 -11.83
N VAL A 70 -7.94 8.34 -10.91
CA VAL A 70 -8.27 9.76 -10.67
C VAL A 70 -7.52 10.37 -9.48
N ALA A 71 -7.11 9.53 -8.52
CA ALA A 71 -6.26 9.93 -7.42
C ALA A 71 -5.35 8.78 -6.99
N LYS A 72 -4.23 9.13 -6.36
CA LYS A 72 -3.21 8.18 -5.94
C LYS A 72 -2.40 8.78 -4.79
N ASP A 73 -2.05 7.94 -3.83
CA ASP A 73 -1.07 8.30 -2.80
C ASP A 73 -0.15 7.12 -2.48
N ARG A 74 1.05 7.42 -1.95
CA ARG A 74 2.12 6.46 -1.69
C ARG A 74 2.79 6.74 -0.36
N ILE A 75 2.82 5.74 0.50
CA ILE A 75 3.57 5.75 1.76
C ILE A 75 4.79 4.84 1.59
N HIS A 76 5.97 5.39 1.89
CA HIS A 76 7.20 4.62 2.05
C HIS A 76 7.28 4.16 3.50
N VAL A 77 7.49 2.86 3.69
CA VAL A 77 7.42 2.20 4.99
C VAL A 77 8.73 1.45 5.22
N PRO A 78 9.82 2.17 5.55
CA PRO A 78 11.05 1.49 5.90
C PRO A 78 10.81 0.62 7.14
N ILE A 79 11.37 -0.59 7.14
CA ILE A 79 11.49 -1.38 8.37
C ILE A 79 12.97 -1.37 8.73
N VAL A 80 13.35 -0.47 9.64
CA VAL A 80 14.72 -0.35 10.11
C VAL A 80 14.92 -1.03 11.46
N ALA A 81 16.18 -1.18 11.85
CA ALA A 81 16.60 -1.93 13.03
C ALA A 81 16.20 -1.29 14.36
N ASP A 82 16.05 0.03 14.34
CA ASP A 82 16.28 0.93 15.46
C ASP A 82 15.00 1.41 16.12
N GLY A 83 13.84 0.86 15.72
CA GLY A 83 12.58 1.08 16.43
C GLY A 83 12.06 2.52 16.39
N SER A 84 12.66 3.39 15.59
CA SER A 84 12.25 4.79 15.39
C SER A 84 11.06 4.95 14.43
N ASP A 85 10.56 3.86 13.84
CA ASP A 85 9.42 3.88 12.91
C ASP A 85 8.05 3.99 13.62
N TYR A 86 8.04 4.30 14.93
CA TYR A 86 6.86 4.52 15.76
C TYR A 86 6.86 5.92 16.38
N ASP A 87 7.00 6.98 15.58
CA ASP A 87 6.67 8.36 15.97
C ASP A 87 5.73 8.99 14.93
#